data_AF-A0A2J8NXB7-F1
#
_entry.id   AF-A0A2J8NXB7-F1
#
_cell.length_a   1.000
_cell.length_b   1.000
_cell.length_c   1.000
_cell.angle_alpha   90.00
_cell.angle_beta   90.00
_cell.angle_gamma   90.00
#
_symmetry.space_group_name_H-M   'P 1'
#
loop_
_entity.id
_entity.type
_entity.pdbx_description
1 polymer ?
#
loop_
_entity_poly.entity_id
_entity_poly.type
_entity_poly.pdbx_seq_one_letter_code
_entity_poly.pdbx_strand_id
1 'polypeptide(L)'
;MGPEALSSLLLLLLVASGDADMKGHFDPAKCRYALGMQDRTIPDSDISASSSWSDSTAARHSRLESSDGDGAWCPAGSVFPKEEEYLQVDLQRLHLVALVGTQGRHAGGLGKEFSRSYRLRYSRDGR
;
A
#
# COMPACT_ATOMS: atom_id res chain seq x y z
N MET A 1 -34.21 -2.02 -61.60
CA MET A 1 -33.65 -3.32 -61.12
C MET A 1 -32.18 -3.36 -61.52
N GLY A 2 -31.30 -3.38 -60.54
CA GLY A 2 -29.84 -3.33 -60.69
C GLY A 2 -29.27 -2.61 -59.47
N PRO A 3 -28.75 -3.32 -58.45
CA PRO A 3 -28.44 -2.73 -57.16
C PRO A 3 -27.05 -2.09 -57.12
N GLU A 4 -26.98 -0.99 -56.37
CA GLU A 4 -25.79 -0.29 -55.94
C GLU A 4 -24.81 -1.25 -55.25
N ALA A 5 -23.59 -1.35 -55.76
CA ALA A 5 -22.52 -2.12 -55.14
C ALA A 5 -21.93 -1.33 -53.97
N LEU A 6 -22.41 -1.63 -52.76
CA LEU A 6 -21.82 -1.16 -51.51
C LEU A 6 -20.41 -1.76 -51.35
N SER A 7 -19.41 -0.94 -51.65
CA SER A 7 -18.00 -1.19 -51.36
C SER A 7 -17.83 -1.39 -49.84
N SER A 8 -17.73 -2.65 -49.44
CA SER A 8 -17.51 -3.03 -48.05
C SER A 8 -16.07 -2.70 -47.67
N LEU A 9 -15.90 -1.61 -46.92
CA LEU A 9 -14.65 -1.24 -46.28
C LEU A 9 -14.33 -2.31 -45.21
N LEU A 10 -13.48 -3.28 -45.55
CA LEU A 10 -13.00 -4.29 -44.62
C LEU A 10 -12.01 -3.63 -43.64
N LEU A 11 -12.53 -3.17 -42.50
CA LEU A 11 -11.71 -2.67 -41.39
C LEU A 11 -10.99 -3.88 -40.75
N LEU A 12 -9.72 -4.09 -41.10
CA LEU A 12 -8.85 -5.03 -40.37
C LEU A 12 -8.60 -4.47 -38.96
N LEU A 13 -9.43 -4.86 -38.01
CA LEU A 13 -9.14 -4.74 -36.58
C LEU A 13 -7.99 -5.71 -36.26
N LEU A 14 -6.76 -5.19 -36.25
CA LEU A 14 -5.64 -5.82 -35.56
C LEU A 14 -5.95 -5.81 -34.06
N VAL A 15 -6.63 -6.86 -33.59
CA VAL A 15 -6.69 -7.14 -32.16
C VAL A 15 -5.30 -7.60 -31.76
N ALA A 16 -4.49 -6.67 -31.25
CA ALA A 16 -3.29 -7.04 -30.52
C ALA A 16 -3.74 -7.74 -29.23
N SER A 17 -3.92 -9.06 -29.29
CA SER A 17 -4.11 -9.90 -28.11
C SER A 17 -2.79 -9.96 -27.34
N GLY A 18 -2.47 -8.89 -26.64
CA GLY A 18 -1.43 -8.87 -25.60
C GLY A 18 -1.94 -9.47 -24.30
N ASP A 19 -2.48 -10.69 -24.35
CA ASP A 19 -3.02 -11.42 -23.19
C ASP A 19 -2.27 -12.75 -22.97
N ALA A 20 -0.97 -12.73 -23.23
CA ALA A 20 -0.12 -13.90 -23.04
C ALA A 20 1.26 -13.49 -22.52
N ASP A 21 1.38 -13.11 -21.24
CA ASP A 21 2.58 -13.43 -20.43
C ASP A 21 2.48 -13.11 -18.92
N MET A 22 1.41 -13.49 -18.22
CA MET A 22 1.40 -13.32 -16.74
C MET A 22 0.79 -14.49 -15.96
N LYS A 23 0.39 -15.56 -16.65
CA LYS A 23 -0.31 -16.71 -16.02
C LYS A 23 0.62 -17.69 -15.28
N GLY A 24 1.93 -17.48 -15.28
CA GLY A 24 2.92 -18.43 -14.74
C GLY A 24 3.78 -17.95 -13.56
N HIS A 25 3.78 -16.65 -13.21
CA HIS A 25 4.80 -16.10 -12.31
C HIS A 25 4.32 -15.74 -10.89
N PHE A 26 3.02 -15.70 -10.64
CA PHE A 26 2.49 -15.23 -9.36
C PHE A 26 1.21 -15.97 -8.97
N ASP A 27 1.23 -16.59 -7.79
CA ASP A 27 0.04 -17.13 -7.13
C ASP A 27 -0.34 -16.21 -5.96
N PRO A 28 -1.37 -15.35 -6.11
CA PRO A 28 -1.85 -14.49 -5.03
C PRO A 28 -2.28 -15.28 -3.80
N ALA A 29 -2.60 -16.58 -3.96
CA ALA A 29 -2.97 -17.42 -2.85
C ALA A 29 -1.78 -17.85 -1.98
N LYS A 30 -0.55 -17.72 -2.47
CA LYS A 30 0.66 -18.07 -1.72
C LYS A 30 1.43 -16.84 -1.25
N CYS A 31 1.28 -15.70 -1.92
CA CYS A 31 1.99 -14.48 -1.59
C CYS A 31 1.18 -13.56 -0.66
N ARG A 32 0.91 -14.04 0.56
CA ARG A 32 0.10 -13.32 1.55
C ARG A 32 0.64 -13.38 2.98
N TYR A 33 1.89 -13.80 3.15
CA TYR A 33 2.52 -13.87 4.47
C TYR A 33 2.78 -12.47 5.02
N ALA A 34 2.62 -12.29 6.33
CA ALA A 34 3.00 -11.07 7.00
C ALA A 34 4.53 -10.85 6.86
N LEU A 35 4.94 -9.62 6.56
CA LEU A 35 6.34 -9.30 6.27
C LEU A 35 7.15 -8.84 7.48
N GLY A 36 6.49 -8.58 8.62
CA GLY A 36 7.22 -8.43 9.87
C GLY A 36 6.79 -7.30 10.81
N MET A 37 5.72 -6.56 10.47
CA MET A 37 5.27 -5.44 11.31
C MET A 37 4.83 -5.92 12.69
N GLN A 38 3.93 -6.90 12.75
CA GLN A 38 3.37 -7.41 14.01
C GLN A 38 4.33 -8.34 14.77
N ASP A 39 5.03 -9.24 14.06
CA ASP A 39 5.91 -10.24 14.68
C ASP A 39 7.32 -9.72 15.03
N ARG A 40 7.61 -8.44 14.73
CA ARG A 40 8.90 -7.75 14.96
C ARG A 40 10.06 -8.20 14.07
N THR A 41 9.81 -8.99 13.02
CA THR A 41 10.86 -9.32 12.02
C THR A 41 11.40 -8.05 11.35
N ILE A 42 10.54 -7.06 11.10
CA ILE A 42 10.97 -5.71 10.68
C ILE A 42 11.39 -4.96 11.94
N PRO A 43 12.66 -4.53 12.09
CA PRO A 43 13.14 -3.80 13.25
C PRO A 43 12.64 -2.34 13.27
N ASP A 44 12.66 -1.69 14.44
CA ASP A 44 12.22 -0.30 14.58
C ASP A 44 13.04 0.68 13.72
N SER A 45 14.31 0.37 13.44
CA SER A 45 15.18 1.17 12.57
C SER A 45 14.69 1.24 11.11
N ASP A 46 13.88 0.27 10.70
CA ASP A 46 13.34 0.18 9.34
C ASP A 46 11.94 0.82 9.22
N ILE A 47 11.44 1.42 10.30
CA ILE A 47 10.12 2.07 10.34
C ILE A 47 10.34 3.56 10.62
N SER A 48 10.09 4.40 9.62
CA SER A 48 10.24 5.85 9.71
C SER A 48 8.94 6.57 9.35
N ALA A 49 8.85 7.85 9.67
CA ALA A 49 7.70 8.68 9.33
C ALA A 49 8.13 10.11 9.01
N SER A 50 7.31 10.85 8.28
CA SER A 50 7.49 12.29 8.03
C SER A 50 7.55 13.09 9.32
N SER A 51 6.72 12.74 10.29
CA SER A 51 6.62 13.39 11.59
C SER A 51 5.95 12.47 12.62
N SER A 52 5.92 12.88 13.88
CA SER A 52 5.16 12.21 14.95
C SER A 52 4.62 13.25 15.92
N TRP A 53 3.35 13.13 16.31
CA TRP A 53 2.73 14.05 17.29
C TRP A 53 3.50 14.09 18.61
N SER A 54 3.97 12.94 19.06
CA SER A 54 4.86 12.80 20.21
C SER A 54 5.66 11.51 20.10
N ASP A 55 6.58 11.28 21.04
CA ASP A 55 7.35 10.04 21.08
C ASP A 55 6.46 8.80 21.35
N SER A 56 5.37 8.95 22.12
CA SER A 56 4.40 7.86 22.36
C SER A 56 3.58 7.51 21.12
N THR A 57 3.62 8.33 20.07
CA THR A 57 3.00 8.07 18.77
C THR A 57 4.02 8.04 17.62
N ALA A 58 5.27 7.70 17.94
CA ALA A 58 6.35 7.55 16.98
C ALA A 58 6.10 6.41 15.97
N ALA A 59 6.83 6.42 14.86
CA ALA A 59 6.70 5.46 13.76
C ALA A 59 6.76 3.97 14.22
N ARG A 60 7.62 3.64 15.20
CA ARG A 60 7.75 2.29 15.79
C ARG A 60 6.44 1.76 16.42
N HIS A 61 5.53 2.65 16.79
CA HIS A 61 4.22 2.30 17.35
C HIS A 61 3.16 1.99 16.28
N SER A 62 3.52 1.98 14.99
CA SER A 62 2.60 1.67 13.86
C SER A 62 2.33 0.18 13.62
N ARG A 63 2.87 -0.71 14.45
CA ARG A 63 2.76 -2.16 14.28
C ARG A 63 1.32 -2.63 14.50
N LEU A 64 0.80 -3.42 13.56
CA LEU A 64 -0.53 -4.01 13.66
C LEU A 64 -0.67 -4.84 14.94
N GLU A 65 -1.82 -4.74 15.60
CA GLU A 65 -2.14 -5.41 16.88
C GLU A 65 -1.19 -5.09 18.04
N SER A 66 -0.40 -4.00 17.93
CA SER A 66 0.46 -3.52 19.01
C SER A 66 -0.28 -2.56 19.93
N SER A 67 0.11 -2.57 21.20
CA SER A 67 -0.33 -1.59 22.21
C SER A 67 0.83 -0.74 22.74
N ASP A 68 2.00 -0.79 22.09
CA ASP A 68 3.15 0.01 22.46
C ASP A 68 2.85 1.52 22.35
N GLY A 69 3.45 2.31 23.24
CA GLY A 69 3.23 3.76 23.28
C GLY A 69 1.77 4.09 23.58
N ASP A 70 1.24 5.09 22.88
CA ASP A 70 -0.18 5.48 22.94
C ASP A 70 -1.02 4.72 21.90
N GLY A 71 -0.49 3.62 21.36
CA GLY A 71 -1.22 2.58 20.62
C GLY A 71 -1.19 2.67 19.10
N ALA A 72 -0.55 3.68 18.50
CA ALA A 72 -0.34 3.79 17.05
C ALA A 72 0.70 4.86 16.71
N TRP A 73 1.09 4.95 15.43
CA TRP A 73 1.70 6.17 14.89
C TRP A 73 0.64 7.23 14.59
N CYS A 74 0.95 8.50 14.87
CA CYS A 74 0.13 9.66 14.49
C CYS A 74 1.05 10.79 13.98
N PRO A 75 0.74 11.40 12.81
CA PRO A 75 1.50 12.55 12.32
C PRO A 75 1.36 13.76 13.25
N ALA A 76 2.36 14.63 13.25
CA ALA A 76 2.39 15.82 14.11
C ALA A 76 1.39 16.89 13.69
N GLY A 77 1.19 17.06 12.38
CA GLY A 77 0.30 18.06 11.80
C GLY A 77 -0.98 17.47 11.23
N SER A 78 -1.91 18.36 10.87
CA SER A 78 -3.06 17.99 10.04
C SER A 78 -2.59 17.52 8.67
N VAL A 79 -3.04 16.33 8.25
CA VAL A 79 -2.72 15.76 6.94
C VAL A 79 -3.37 16.57 5.81
N PHE A 80 -4.56 17.12 6.02
CA PHE A 80 -5.25 17.93 5.02
C PHE A 80 -4.88 19.41 5.11
N PRO A 81 -4.79 20.12 3.97
CA PRO A 81 -5.09 19.67 2.60
C PRO A 81 -3.90 19.13 1.81
N LYS A 82 -2.67 19.18 2.36
CA LYS A 82 -1.44 18.90 1.59
C LYS A 82 -1.20 17.42 1.31
N GLU A 83 -1.67 16.53 2.19
CA GLU A 83 -1.52 15.08 2.09
C GLU A 83 -0.05 14.61 2.01
N GLU A 84 0.86 15.32 2.69
CA GLU A 84 2.31 15.09 2.67
C GLU A 84 2.81 14.15 3.78
N GLU A 85 1.99 13.84 4.79
CA GLU A 85 2.37 12.98 5.91
C GLU A 85 2.41 11.51 5.51
N TYR A 86 3.45 10.79 5.93
CA TYR A 86 3.65 9.38 5.58
C TYR A 86 4.31 8.58 6.70
N LEU A 87 4.02 7.28 6.68
CA LEU A 87 4.77 6.23 7.36
C LEU A 87 5.48 5.42 6.28
N GLN A 88 6.76 5.18 6.48
CA GLN A 88 7.61 4.43 5.57
C GLN A 88 8.14 3.20 6.27
N VAL A 89 8.12 2.07 5.55
CA VAL A 89 8.67 0.80 6.00
C VAL A 89 9.70 0.36 4.97
N ASP A 90 10.96 0.26 5.38
CA ASP A 90 12.02 -0.32 4.58
C ASP A 90 12.01 -1.83 4.75
N LEU A 91 11.84 -2.58 3.66
CA LEU A 91 11.85 -4.04 3.69
C LEU A 91 13.25 -4.63 3.49
N GLN A 92 14.27 -3.78 3.32
CA GLN A 92 15.70 -4.09 3.11
C GLN A 92 16.03 -4.92 1.85
N ARG A 93 15.03 -5.59 1.26
CA ARG A 93 15.11 -6.44 0.08
C ARG A 93 13.85 -6.24 -0.76
N LEU A 94 13.95 -6.57 -2.04
CA LEU A 94 12.79 -6.54 -2.92
C LEU A 94 11.76 -7.58 -2.48
N HIS A 95 10.52 -7.11 -2.30
CA HIS A 95 9.37 -7.94 -1.97
C HIS A 95 8.26 -7.71 -2.97
N LEU A 96 7.47 -8.76 -3.20
CA LEU A 96 6.17 -8.64 -3.84
C LEU A 96 5.11 -8.42 -2.77
N VAL A 97 4.73 -7.15 -2.56
CA VAL A 97 3.71 -6.78 -1.59
C VAL A 97 2.35 -6.85 -2.26
N ALA A 98 1.56 -7.87 -1.91
CA ALA A 98 0.24 -8.10 -2.51
C ALA A 98 -0.91 -7.49 -1.69
N LEU A 99 -0.70 -7.27 -0.39
CA LEU A 99 -1.73 -6.85 0.55
C LEU A 99 -1.14 -5.91 1.59
N VAL A 100 -1.99 -5.02 2.12
CA VAL A 100 -1.70 -4.17 3.27
C VAL A 100 -2.87 -4.27 4.25
N GLY A 101 -2.54 -4.26 5.55
CA GLY A 101 -3.51 -4.17 6.64
C GLY A 101 -3.29 -2.87 7.39
N THR A 102 -4.37 -2.19 7.74
CA THR A 102 -4.34 -0.93 8.51
C THR A 102 -5.17 -1.08 9.78
N GLN A 103 -4.79 -0.34 10.82
CA GLN A 103 -5.51 -0.27 12.08
C GLN A 103 -5.44 1.16 12.63
N GLY A 104 -6.47 1.55 13.37
CA GLY A 104 -6.50 2.82 14.09
C GLY A 104 -5.80 2.72 15.45
N ARG A 105 -5.72 3.85 16.13
CA ARG A 105 -5.21 3.92 17.50
C ARG A 105 -6.26 3.39 18.46
N HIS A 106 -6.07 2.16 18.96
CA HIS A 106 -7.00 1.56 19.92
C HIS A 106 -6.80 2.12 21.34
N ALA A 107 -5.53 2.20 21.80
CA ALA A 107 -5.14 2.78 23.09
C ALA A 107 -6.00 2.30 24.28
N GLY A 108 -6.08 0.99 24.48
CA GLY A 108 -6.89 0.39 25.56
C GLY A 108 -8.39 0.64 25.44
N GLY A 109 -8.89 0.95 24.24
CA GLY A 109 -10.30 1.23 23.96
C GLY A 109 -10.71 2.69 24.09
N LEU A 110 -9.77 3.58 24.45
CA LEU A 110 -10.04 5.02 24.57
C LEU A 110 -9.73 5.77 23.28
N GLY A 111 -8.88 5.21 22.41
CA GLY A 111 -8.52 5.82 21.13
C GLY A 111 -9.65 5.78 20.12
N LYS A 112 -9.76 6.83 19.33
CA LYS A 112 -10.85 7.06 18.36
C LYS A 112 -10.34 7.46 16.97
N GLU A 113 -9.02 7.54 16.82
CA GLU A 113 -8.34 8.06 15.65
C GLU A 113 -7.97 6.91 14.71
N PHE A 114 -8.31 7.07 13.43
CA PHE A 114 -7.94 6.14 12.38
C PHE A 114 -7.93 6.84 11.01
N SER A 115 -7.05 6.40 10.13
CA SER A 115 -7.02 6.87 8.74
C SER A 115 -8.16 6.23 7.96
N ARG A 116 -9.07 7.06 7.44
CA ARG A 116 -10.23 6.59 6.65
C ARG A 116 -9.85 6.22 5.22
N SER A 117 -8.80 6.84 4.70
CA SER A 117 -8.25 6.61 3.38
C SER A 117 -6.75 6.86 3.43
N TYR A 118 -6.03 6.27 2.48
CA TYR A 118 -4.59 6.46 2.32
C TYR A 118 -4.22 6.22 0.86
N ARG A 119 -3.01 6.63 0.48
CA ARG A 119 -2.38 6.26 -0.79
C ARG A 119 -1.10 5.49 -0.50
N LEU A 120 -0.71 4.60 -1.40
CA LEU A 120 0.55 3.89 -1.32
C LEU A 120 1.52 4.43 -2.37
N ARG A 121 2.76 4.65 -1.93
CA ARG A 121 3.92 4.85 -2.79
C ARG A 121 4.91 3.75 -2.46
N TYR A 122 5.62 3.27 -3.48
CA TYR A 122 6.67 2.28 -3.32
C TYR A 122 7.89 2.73 -4.12
N SER A 123 9.06 2.31 -3.67
CA SER A 123 10.33 2.56 -4.35
C SER A 123 11.18 1.29 -4.28
N ARG A 124 12.06 1.11 -5.28
CA ARG A 124 13.04 0.02 -5.31
C ARG A 124 14.47 0.53 -5.14
N ASP A 125 14.69 1.82 -5.36
CA ASP A 125 15.99 2.49 -5.32
C ASP A 125 16.08 3.52 -4.20
N GLY A 126 15.01 3.67 -3.40
CA GLY A 126 14.95 4.62 -2.28
C GLY A 126 14.83 6.08 -2.71
N ARG A 127 14.51 6.33 -3.99
CA ARG A 127 14.24 7.68 -4.53
C ARG A 127 12.76 7.86 -4.85
#